data_AF-A0A0J6YC20-F1
#
_entry.id   AF-A0A0J6YC20-F1
#
_cell.length_a   1.000
_cell.length_b   1.000
_cell.length_c   1.000
_cell.angle_alpha   90.00
_cell.angle_beta   90.00
_cell.angle_gamma   90.00
#
_symmetry.space_group_name_H-M   'P 1'
#
loop_
_entity.id
_entity.type
_entity.pdbx_description
1 polymer ?
#
loop_
_entity_poly.entity_id
_entity_poly.type
_entity_poly.pdbx_seq_one_letter_code
_entity_poly.pdbx_strand_id
1 'polypeptide(L)'
;MPSLTDFVDFNQPSFKVAAAAIAFNPIFWNVVARQEYRNHFLTRIFGSPYYGCYFLAVVIFSLGIFRDNLYNEALKDQPYFAPVHQPYVAYGLFAVGNTLVVSSMWALGLTGTYLGDYFGILMDAPVTGFPFNVSGAPMYWGSTMSFLAVALYYGKVAGLVLTAEVFIVYWLALKWEDPFTAEIYAKRDRDRAKSGKNSKRA
;
A
#
# COMPACT_ATOMS: atom_id res chain seq x y z
N MET A 1 13.30 27.21 -25.01
CA MET A 1 13.12 26.95 -23.58
C MET A 1 13.15 25.45 -23.38
N PRO A 2 13.85 24.92 -22.36
CA PRO A 2 13.79 23.50 -22.06
C PRO A 2 12.35 23.10 -21.70
N SER A 3 11.93 21.94 -22.19
CA SER A 3 10.63 21.33 -21.92
C SER A 3 10.72 20.42 -20.69
N LEU A 4 9.60 20.12 -20.02
CA LEU A 4 9.59 19.21 -18.86
C LEU A 4 10.09 17.81 -19.20
N THR A 5 9.91 17.36 -20.45
CA THR A 5 10.40 16.07 -20.94
C THR A 5 11.92 15.99 -21.02
N ASP A 6 12.62 17.13 -21.09
CA ASP A 6 14.10 17.16 -21.09
C ASP A 6 14.68 16.80 -19.70
N PHE A 7 13.83 16.74 -18.67
CA PHE A 7 14.20 16.38 -17.30
C PHE A 7 13.72 14.97 -16.89
N VAL A 8 13.32 14.16 -17.87
CA VAL A 8 12.95 12.76 -17.66
C VAL A 8 13.60 11.88 -18.73
N ASP A 9 14.60 11.10 -18.32
CA ASP A 9 15.17 10.06 -19.16
C ASP A 9 14.39 8.74 -18.99
N PHE A 10 13.42 8.52 -19.86
CA PHE A 10 12.62 7.29 -19.89
C PHE A 10 13.40 6.05 -20.36
N ASN A 11 14.56 6.22 -20.98
CA ASN A 11 15.36 5.09 -21.47
C ASN A 11 16.19 4.44 -20.37
N GLN A 12 16.40 5.16 -19.26
CA GLN A 12 17.23 4.73 -18.17
C GLN A 12 16.72 3.42 -17.54
N PRO A 13 17.57 2.37 -17.43
CA PRO A 13 17.15 1.09 -16.87
C PRO A 13 16.61 1.20 -15.44
N SER A 14 17.24 2.03 -14.59
CA SER A 14 16.81 2.25 -13.20
C SER A 14 15.39 2.82 -13.13
N PHE A 15 15.04 3.78 -14.00
CA PHE A 15 13.68 4.32 -14.11
C PHE A 15 12.65 3.23 -14.45
N LYS A 16 12.93 2.40 -15.47
CA LYS A 16 12.05 1.30 -15.89
C LYS A 16 11.88 0.26 -14.79
N VAL A 17 12.97 -0.09 -14.11
CA VAL A 17 12.95 -1.06 -12.99
C VAL A 17 12.17 -0.51 -11.80
N ALA A 18 12.32 0.78 -11.46
CA ALA A 18 11.55 1.42 -10.40
C ALA A 18 10.04 1.45 -10.72
N ALA A 19 9.66 1.85 -11.94
CA ALA A 19 8.28 1.82 -12.40
C ALA A 19 7.67 0.41 -12.31
N ALA A 20 8.39 -0.59 -12.85
CA ALA A 20 7.98 -1.98 -12.76
C ALA A 20 7.81 -2.46 -11.31
N ALA A 21 8.71 -2.10 -10.40
CA ALA A 21 8.61 -2.44 -8.99
C ALA A 21 7.44 -1.73 -8.28
N ILE A 22 7.17 -0.47 -8.63
CA ILE A 22 6.02 0.29 -8.13
C ILE A 22 4.72 -0.40 -8.52
N ALA A 23 4.57 -0.79 -9.79
CA ALA A 23 3.39 -1.51 -10.27
C ALA A 23 3.28 -2.92 -9.69
N PHE A 24 4.40 -3.65 -9.63
CA PHE A 24 4.45 -5.03 -9.15
C PHE A 24 3.93 -5.18 -7.73
N ASN A 25 4.34 -4.28 -6.83
CA ASN A 25 4.05 -4.36 -5.41
C ASN A 25 2.54 -4.53 -5.15
N PRO A 26 1.65 -3.59 -5.57
CA PRO A 26 0.21 -3.74 -5.36
C PRO A 26 -0.46 -4.92 -6.02
N ILE A 27 0.05 -5.32 -7.18
CA ILE A 27 -0.43 -6.50 -7.89
C ILE A 27 -0.09 -7.76 -7.09
N PHE A 28 1.14 -7.86 -6.59
CA PHE A 28 1.62 -9.01 -5.85
C PHE A 28 0.76 -9.29 -4.62
N TRP A 29 0.59 -8.31 -3.72
CA TRP A 29 -0.16 -8.58 -2.49
C TRP A 29 -1.65 -8.84 -2.74
N ASN A 30 -2.26 -8.14 -3.70
CA ASN A 30 -3.65 -8.41 -4.08
C ASN A 30 -3.84 -9.84 -4.62
N VAL A 31 -2.94 -10.30 -5.49
CA VAL A 31 -3.02 -11.64 -6.07
C VAL A 31 -2.77 -12.71 -5.00
N VAL A 32 -1.69 -12.55 -4.21
CA VAL A 32 -1.31 -13.52 -3.19
C VAL A 32 -2.37 -13.62 -2.09
N ALA A 33 -2.89 -12.49 -1.61
CA ALA A 33 -3.91 -12.49 -0.56
C ALA A 33 -5.22 -13.14 -1.06
N ARG A 34 -5.68 -12.85 -2.28
CA ARG A 34 -6.87 -13.53 -2.85
C ARG A 34 -6.65 -15.02 -3.04
N GLN A 35 -5.44 -15.41 -3.46
CA GLN A 35 -5.08 -16.81 -3.60
C GLN A 35 -5.09 -17.51 -2.24
N GLU A 36 -4.63 -16.83 -1.20
CA GLU A 36 -4.74 -17.29 0.18
C GLU A 36 -6.20 -17.42 0.63
N TYR A 37 -7.03 -16.42 0.40
CA TYR A 37 -8.45 -16.48 0.79
C TYR A 37 -9.21 -17.63 0.14
N ARG A 38 -8.85 -18.01 -1.10
CA ARG A 38 -9.52 -19.11 -1.82
C ARG A 38 -8.95 -20.49 -1.50
N ASN A 39 -7.64 -20.60 -1.34
CA ASN A 39 -6.95 -21.88 -1.29
C ASN A 39 -6.24 -22.17 0.03
N HIS A 40 -6.18 -21.20 0.94
CA HIS A 40 -5.51 -21.29 2.24
C HIS A 40 -4.10 -21.88 2.12
N PHE A 41 -3.34 -21.50 1.09
CA PHE A 41 -2.10 -22.19 0.75
C PHE A 41 -0.97 -21.81 1.71
N LEU A 42 -0.87 -20.54 2.11
CA LEU A 42 0.07 -20.10 3.15
C LEU A 42 -0.34 -20.66 4.49
N THR A 43 -1.64 -20.62 4.83
CA THR A 43 -2.14 -21.26 6.07
C THR A 43 -1.78 -22.75 6.11
N ARG A 44 -1.89 -23.47 5.00
CA ARG A 44 -1.51 -24.90 4.91
C ARG A 44 0.00 -25.13 5.04
N ILE A 45 0.83 -24.27 4.44
CA ILE A 45 2.30 -24.37 4.52
C ILE A 45 2.78 -24.11 5.96
N PHE A 46 2.25 -23.07 6.61
CA PHE A 46 2.70 -22.63 7.92
C PHE A 46 1.90 -23.22 9.10
N GLY A 47 0.86 -24.01 8.81
CA GLY A 47 0.00 -24.66 9.80
C GLY A 47 -0.88 -23.71 10.64
N SER A 48 -0.84 -22.40 10.37
CA SER A 48 -1.59 -21.38 11.11
C SER A 48 -1.87 -20.16 10.22
N PRO A 49 -3.09 -19.60 10.24
CA PRO A 49 -3.40 -18.38 9.51
C PRO A 49 -2.58 -17.18 10.00
N TYR A 50 -2.25 -17.13 11.30
CA TYR A 50 -1.41 -16.06 11.86
C TYR A 50 0.03 -16.14 11.34
N TYR A 51 0.63 -17.32 11.32
CA TYR A 51 2.00 -17.49 10.83
C TYR A 51 2.09 -17.26 9.32
N GLY A 52 1.09 -17.70 8.55
CA GLY A 52 0.99 -17.36 7.13
C GLY A 52 0.86 -15.85 6.91
N CYS A 53 0.05 -15.15 7.70
CA CYS A 53 -0.12 -13.70 7.62
C CYS A 53 1.18 -12.96 8.01
N TYR A 54 1.88 -13.39 9.07
CA TYR A 54 3.15 -12.79 9.46
C TYR A 54 4.24 -13.00 8.41
N PHE A 55 4.29 -14.17 7.78
CA PHE A 55 5.18 -14.41 6.66
C PHE A 55 4.87 -13.47 5.49
N LEU A 56 3.59 -13.33 5.11
CA LEU A 56 3.18 -12.41 4.06
C LEU A 56 3.52 -10.96 4.42
N ALA A 57 3.33 -10.55 5.68
CA ALA A 57 3.68 -9.23 6.18
C ALA A 57 5.17 -8.92 5.99
N VAL A 58 6.05 -9.86 6.37
CA VAL A 58 7.51 -9.73 6.18
C VAL A 58 7.85 -9.58 4.69
N VAL A 59 7.22 -10.37 3.82
CA VAL A 59 7.44 -10.29 2.37
C VAL A 59 6.99 -8.94 1.82
N ILE A 60 5.76 -8.50 2.10
CA ILE A 60 5.21 -7.22 1.63
C ILE A 60 6.07 -6.05 2.11
N PHE A 61 6.43 -6.05 3.41
CA PHE A 61 7.27 -5.00 3.97
C PHE A 61 8.66 -4.95 3.32
N SER A 62 9.29 -6.11 3.12
CA SER A 62 10.61 -6.21 2.46
C SER A 62 10.55 -5.76 1.00
N LEU A 63 9.50 -6.13 0.26
CA LEU A 63 9.26 -5.64 -1.10
C LEU A 63 9.02 -4.12 -1.12
N GLY A 64 8.41 -3.57 -0.07
CA GLY A 64 8.27 -2.12 0.13
C GLY A 64 9.63 -1.44 0.23
N ILE A 65 10.51 -1.90 1.13
CA ILE A 65 11.87 -1.37 1.28
C ILE A 65 12.65 -1.47 -0.03
N PHE A 66 12.57 -2.63 -0.70
CA PHE A 66 13.28 -2.84 -1.95
C PHE A 66 12.80 -1.89 -3.06
N ARG A 67 11.48 -1.72 -3.23
CA ARG A 67 10.90 -0.75 -4.16
C ARG A 67 11.35 0.67 -3.85
N ASP A 68 11.35 1.06 -2.57
CA ASP A 68 11.72 2.42 -2.17
C ASP A 68 13.22 2.69 -2.45
N ASN A 69 14.07 1.68 -2.28
CA ASN A 69 15.48 1.76 -2.70
C ASN A 69 15.60 1.93 -4.22
N LEU A 70 14.91 1.12 -5.01
CA LEU A 70 14.91 1.24 -6.48
C LEU A 70 14.41 2.61 -6.95
N TYR A 71 13.38 3.14 -6.30
CA TYR A 71 12.87 4.48 -6.58
C TYR A 71 13.95 5.55 -6.31
N ASN A 72 14.63 5.49 -5.17
CA ASN A 72 15.70 6.43 -4.86
C ASN A 72 16.87 6.33 -5.84
N GLU A 73 17.30 5.12 -6.22
CA GLU A 73 18.33 4.93 -7.25
C GLU A 73 17.90 5.52 -8.60
N ALA A 74 16.66 5.26 -9.03
CA ALA A 74 16.12 5.84 -10.26
C ALA A 74 16.14 7.37 -10.26
N LEU A 75 15.92 8.02 -9.12
CA LEU A 75 15.97 9.47 -9.02
C LEU A 75 17.39 10.05 -9.07
N LYS A 76 18.40 9.32 -8.56
CA LYS A 76 19.79 9.76 -8.59
C LYS A 76 20.29 9.91 -10.03
N ASP A 77 19.89 8.99 -10.89
CA ASP A 77 20.33 8.93 -12.28
C ASP A 77 19.63 9.96 -13.20
N GLN A 78 18.60 10.65 -12.70
CA GLN A 78 17.77 11.59 -13.47
C GLN A 78 18.26 13.04 -13.36
N PRO A 79 18.00 13.89 -14.36
CA PRO A 79 18.37 15.31 -14.31
C PRO A 79 17.75 16.06 -13.13
N TYR A 80 18.51 17.00 -12.55
CA TYR A 80 17.99 17.93 -11.55
C TYR A 80 17.24 19.09 -12.22
N PHE A 81 16.11 19.49 -11.63
CA PHE A 81 15.33 20.64 -12.08
C PHE A 81 14.95 21.55 -10.90
N ALA A 82 15.61 22.71 -10.82
CA ALA A 82 15.50 23.62 -9.67
C ALA A 82 14.07 24.03 -9.28
N PRO A 83 13.12 24.28 -10.21
CA PRO A 83 11.74 24.61 -9.84
C PRO A 83 11.00 23.51 -9.07
N VAL A 84 11.38 22.25 -9.25
CA VAL A 84 10.80 21.10 -8.53
C VAL A 84 11.44 20.93 -7.15
N HIS A 85 12.63 21.48 -6.92
CA HIS A 85 13.30 21.39 -5.64
C HIS A 85 12.62 22.27 -4.58
N GLN A 86 11.73 21.67 -3.78
CA GLN A 86 10.88 22.35 -2.80
C GLN A 86 11.02 21.67 -1.42
N PRO A 87 12.17 21.80 -0.73
CA PRO A 87 12.48 21.02 0.46
C PRO A 87 11.53 21.26 1.64
N TYR A 88 11.02 22.48 1.82
CA TYR A 88 10.06 22.77 2.90
C TYR A 88 8.71 22.08 2.68
N VAL A 89 8.24 22.04 1.43
CA VAL A 89 7.03 21.29 1.06
C VAL A 89 7.26 19.80 1.25
N ALA A 90 8.45 19.29 0.86
CA ALA A 90 8.83 17.91 1.09
C ALA A 90 8.81 17.53 2.58
N TYR A 91 9.34 18.37 3.47
CA TYR A 91 9.28 18.11 4.92
C TYR A 91 7.85 18.03 5.45
N GLY A 92 6.97 18.93 5.00
CA GLY A 92 5.55 18.88 5.35
C GLY A 92 4.89 17.59 4.87
N LEU A 93 5.14 17.19 3.62
CA LEU A 93 4.62 15.95 3.05
C LEU A 93 5.16 14.70 3.76
N PHE A 94 6.44 14.66 4.12
CA PHE A 94 7.00 13.57 4.91
C PHE A 94 6.34 13.48 6.29
N ALA A 95 6.18 14.61 6.98
CA ALA A 95 5.57 14.63 8.31
C ALA A 95 4.11 14.14 8.26
N VAL A 96 3.30 14.67 7.35
CA VAL A 96 1.90 14.27 7.19
C VAL A 96 1.81 12.82 6.71
N GLY A 97 2.58 12.46 5.68
CA GLY A 97 2.56 11.13 5.07
C GLY A 97 2.94 10.04 6.06
N ASN A 98 4.04 10.21 6.79
CA ASN A 98 4.44 9.25 7.83
C ASN A 98 3.45 9.21 8.99
N THR A 99 2.87 10.35 9.38
CA THR A 99 1.82 10.38 10.42
C THR A 99 0.64 9.51 9.99
N LEU A 100 0.16 9.66 8.75
CA LEU A 100 -0.93 8.83 8.23
C LEU A 100 -0.55 7.35 8.18
N VAL A 101 0.64 7.00 7.69
CA VAL A 101 1.09 5.59 7.60
C VAL A 101 1.21 4.97 8.98
N VAL A 102 1.98 5.57 9.89
CA VAL A 102 2.27 4.99 11.21
C VAL A 102 1.02 4.90 12.07
N SER A 103 0.17 5.94 12.08
CA SER A 103 -1.08 5.90 12.85
C SER A 103 -2.07 4.88 12.29
N SER A 104 -2.08 4.64 10.97
CA SER A 104 -2.89 3.57 10.38
C SER A 104 -2.41 2.20 10.82
N MET A 105 -1.10 1.95 10.75
CA MET A 105 -0.50 0.69 11.19
C MET A 105 -0.74 0.44 12.67
N TRP A 106 -0.68 1.48 13.49
CA TRP A 106 -1.03 1.41 14.91
C TRP A 106 -2.48 0.99 15.12
N ALA A 107 -3.42 1.62 14.39
CA ALA A 107 -4.85 1.36 14.57
C ALA A 107 -5.31 0.00 14.02
N LEU A 108 -4.72 -0.45 12.90
CA LEU A 108 -5.01 -1.76 12.30
C LEU A 108 -4.22 -2.92 12.95
N GLY A 109 -3.09 -2.62 13.57
CA GLY A 109 -2.11 -3.63 13.96
C GLY A 109 -1.48 -4.34 12.76
N LEU A 110 -0.61 -5.32 13.04
CA LEU A 110 0.14 -6.02 11.99
C LEU A 110 -0.79 -6.78 11.04
N THR A 111 -1.72 -7.57 11.57
CA THR A 111 -2.61 -8.39 10.74
C THR A 111 -3.61 -7.55 9.96
N GLY A 112 -4.17 -6.48 10.54
CA GLY A 112 -5.06 -5.57 9.81
C GLY A 112 -4.32 -4.81 8.70
N THR A 113 -3.04 -4.49 8.90
CA THR A 113 -2.21 -3.83 7.88
C THR A 113 -1.86 -4.75 6.72
N TYR A 114 -1.52 -6.01 7.00
CA TYR A 114 -0.96 -6.94 6.02
C TYR A 114 -1.94 -8.05 5.62
N LEU A 115 -3.19 -7.65 5.33
CA LEU A 115 -4.21 -8.49 4.66
C LEU A 115 -4.63 -9.73 5.47
N GLY A 116 -4.62 -9.64 6.80
CA GLY A 116 -5.02 -10.72 7.70
C GLY A 116 -6.48 -11.15 7.54
N ASP A 117 -7.34 -10.28 7.03
CA ASP A 117 -8.72 -10.59 6.66
C ASP A 117 -8.82 -11.69 5.60
N TYR A 118 -7.85 -11.77 4.68
CA TYR A 118 -7.76 -12.85 3.68
C TYR A 118 -7.35 -14.20 4.30
N PHE A 119 -6.74 -14.18 5.48
CA PHE A 119 -6.46 -15.36 6.30
C PHE A 119 -7.62 -15.71 7.25
N GLY A 120 -8.70 -14.92 7.24
CA GLY A 120 -9.82 -15.06 8.17
C GLY A 120 -9.58 -14.42 9.55
N ILE A 121 -8.51 -13.62 9.70
CA ILE A 121 -8.21 -12.85 10.91
C ILE A 121 -8.95 -11.51 10.82
N LEU A 122 -10.21 -11.51 11.23
CA LEU A 122 -11.10 -10.36 11.07
C LEU A 122 -11.13 -9.50 12.32
N MET A 123 -11.10 -8.18 12.14
CA MET A 123 -11.31 -7.23 13.25
C MET A 123 -12.77 -7.25 13.69
N ASP A 124 -13.05 -7.06 14.98
CA ASP A 124 -14.43 -7.09 15.46
C ASP A 124 -15.29 -5.97 14.87
N ALA A 125 -14.71 -4.78 14.72
CA ALA A 125 -15.33 -3.61 14.13
C ALA A 125 -14.35 -2.87 13.20
N PRO A 126 -14.84 -2.15 12.17
CA PRO A 126 -14.01 -1.29 11.35
C PRO A 126 -13.40 -0.14 12.19
N VAL A 127 -12.18 0.24 11.85
CA VAL A 127 -11.51 1.39 12.48
C VAL A 127 -12.12 2.67 11.92
N THR A 128 -12.75 3.47 12.79
CA THR A 128 -13.39 4.73 12.41
C THR A 128 -12.69 5.96 12.99
N GLY A 129 -11.70 5.77 13.87
CA GLY A 129 -10.90 6.85 14.46
C GLY A 129 -9.79 7.34 13.53
N PHE A 130 -8.92 8.22 14.04
CA PHE A 130 -7.76 8.68 13.29
C PHE A 130 -6.80 7.52 12.93
N PRO A 131 -6.26 7.46 11.70
CA PRO A 131 -6.44 8.41 10.58
C PRO A 131 -7.61 8.10 9.63
N PHE A 132 -8.40 7.06 9.89
CA PHE A 132 -9.50 6.60 9.04
C PHE A 132 -10.72 7.53 9.04
N ASN A 133 -10.85 8.43 10.02
CA ASN A 133 -11.85 9.51 9.99
C ASN A 133 -11.50 10.65 9.01
N VAL A 134 -10.25 10.72 8.54
CA VAL A 134 -9.78 11.76 7.60
C VAL A 134 -9.78 11.23 6.16
N SER A 135 -9.40 9.97 5.96
CA SER A 135 -9.35 9.32 4.65
C SER A 135 -9.71 7.85 4.79
N GLY A 136 -10.38 7.28 3.77
CA GLY A 136 -10.70 5.85 3.76
C GLY A 136 -9.49 4.94 3.54
N ALA A 137 -8.40 5.48 2.99
CA ALA A 137 -7.18 4.73 2.66
C ALA A 137 -5.91 5.49 3.10
N PRO A 138 -5.77 5.83 4.39
CA PRO A 138 -4.77 6.78 4.87
C PRO A 138 -3.32 6.32 4.61
N MET A 139 -3.04 5.02 4.63
CA MET A 139 -1.72 4.47 4.28
C MET A 139 -1.34 4.72 2.81
N TYR A 140 -2.29 4.53 1.89
CA TYR A 140 -2.06 4.73 0.46
C TYR A 140 -1.79 6.20 0.14
N TRP A 141 -2.56 7.11 0.76
CA TRP A 141 -2.31 8.55 0.68
C TRP A 141 -0.98 8.94 1.29
N GLY A 142 -0.70 8.47 2.50
CA GLY A 142 0.54 8.81 3.21
C GLY A 142 1.79 8.30 2.49
N SER A 143 1.73 7.09 1.92
CA SER A 143 2.80 6.56 1.06
C SER A 143 2.97 7.42 -0.19
N THR A 144 1.89 7.77 -0.90
CA THR A 144 1.97 8.67 -2.08
C THR A 144 2.60 10.01 -1.73
N MET A 145 2.26 10.59 -0.58
CA MET A 145 2.89 11.82 -0.08
C MET A 145 4.39 11.65 0.16
N SER A 146 4.83 10.51 0.69
CA SER A 146 6.27 10.22 0.85
C SER A 146 7.00 10.12 -0.48
N PHE A 147 6.42 9.49 -1.51
CA PHE A 147 7.01 9.49 -2.87
C PHE A 147 7.12 10.91 -3.44
N LEU A 148 6.05 11.70 -3.32
CA LEU A 148 6.06 13.10 -3.75
C LEU A 148 7.11 13.91 -3.00
N ALA A 149 7.21 13.71 -1.69
CA ALA A 149 8.18 14.40 -0.85
C ALA A 149 9.60 14.12 -1.29
N VAL A 150 9.95 12.86 -1.59
CA VAL A 150 11.28 12.48 -2.11
C VAL A 150 11.55 13.17 -3.45
N ALA A 151 10.58 13.18 -4.38
CA ALA A 151 10.71 13.84 -5.68
C ALA A 151 11.00 15.35 -5.54
N LEU A 152 10.27 16.03 -4.65
CA LEU A 152 10.45 17.46 -4.36
C LEU A 152 11.74 17.73 -3.59
N TYR A 153 12.13 16.84 -2.68
CA TYR A 153 13.36 16.96 -1.91
C TYR A 153 14.59 16.85 -2.82
N TYR A 154 14.60 15.93 -3.78
CA TYR A 154 15.71 15.79 -4.73
C TYR A 154 15.59 16.67 -5.99
N GLY A 155 14.45 17.35 -6.17
CA GLY A 155 14.23 18.22 -7.34
C GLY A 155 14.19 17.45 -8.67
N LYS A 156 13.54 16.28 -8.70
CA LYS A 156 13.55 15.38 -9.87
C LYS A 156 12.17 15.29 -10.52
N VAL A 157 12.07 15.67 -11.79
CA VAL A 157 10.81 15.60 -12.56
C VAL A 157 10.36 14.14 -12.73
N ALA A 158 11.30 13.23 -12.98
CA ALA A 158 11.03 11.79 -13.03
C ALA A 158 10.34 11.26 -11.77
N GLY A 159 10.67 11.82 -10.59
CA GLY A 159 10.03 11.46 -9.34
C GLY A 159 8.57 11.87 -9.26
N LEU A 160 8.17 12.98 -9.91
CA LEU A 160 6.78 13.38 -10.02
C LEU A 160 6.00 12.40 -10.91
N VAL A 161 6.60 11.94 -12.02
CA VAL A 161 6.01 10.94 -12.92
C VAL A 161 5.77 9.62 -12.19
N LEU A 162 6.80 9.11 -11.51
CA LEU A 162 6.70 7.88 -10.72
C LEU A 162 5.75 8.04 -9.52
N THR A 163 5.65 9.23 -8.92
CA THR A 163 4.63 9.50 -7.89
C THR A 163 3.21 9.42 -8.45
N ALA A 164 2.99 9.95 -9.66
CA ALA A 164 1.70 9.82 -10.34
C ALA A 164 1.38 8.35 -10.64
N GLU A 165 2.37 7.55 -11.05
CA GLU A 165 2.22 6.10 -11.19
C GLU A 165 1.82 5.44 -9.86
N VAL A 166 2.52 5.73 -8.76
CA VAL A 166 2.16 5.24 -7.41
C VAL A 166 0.70 5.54 -7.09
N PHE A 167 0.26 6.78 -7.29
CA PHE A 167 -1.13 7.18 -7.06
C PHE A 167 -2.11 6.37 -7.89
N ILE A 168 -1.85 6.21 -9.20
CA ILE A 168 -2.72 5.46 -10.11
C ILE A 168 -2.80 3.99 -9.71
N VAL A 169 -1.67 3.34 -9.44
CA VAL A 169 -1.63 1.92 -9.08
C VAL A 169 -2.33 1.71 -7.73
N TYR A 170 -2.13 2.58 -6.75
CA TYR A 170 -2.83 2.53 -5.47
C TYR A 170 -4.34 2.74 -5.62
N TRP A 171 -4.76 3.69 -6.44
CA TRP A 171 -6.18 3.91 -6.72
C TRP A 171 -6.84 2.69 -7.39
N LEU A 172 -6.13 2.05 -8.33
CA LEU A 172 -6.59 0.78 -8.94
C LEU A 172 -6.63 -0.36 -7.93
N ALA A 173 -5.61 -0.47 -7.08
CA ALA A 173 -5.55 -1.48 -6.02
C ALA A 173 -6.75 -1.35 -5.07
N LEU A 174 -7.04 -0.15 -4.57
CA LEU A 174 -8.19 0.14 -3.72
C LEU A 174 -9.52 -0.23 -4.39
N LYS A 175 -9.70 0.12 -5.66
CA LYS A 175 -10.92 -0.23 -6.42
C LYS A 175 -11.12 -1.74 -6.51
N TRP A 176 -10.05 -2.53 -6.43
CA TRP A 176 -10.14 -3.98 -6.43
C TRP A 176 -10.30 -4.55 -5.02
N GLU A 177 -9.54 -4.02 -4.06
CA GLU A 177 -9.43 -4.46 -2.67
C GLU A 177 -10.70 -4.15 -1.86
N ASP A 178 -11.17 -2.89 -1.86
CA ASP A 178 -12.26 -2.43 -1.00
C ASP A 178 -13.55 -3.27 -1.13
N PRO A 179 -14.04 -3.58 -2.35
CA PRO A 179 -15.26 -4.39 -2.49
C PRO A 179 -15.06 -5.84 -2.00
N PHE A 180 -13.84 -6.35 -2.13
CA PHE A 180 -13.51 -7.72 -1.72
C PHE A 180 -13.46 -7.81 -0.19
N THR A 181 -12.74 -6.90 0.46
CA THR A 181 -12.70 -6.81 1.92
C THR A 181 -14.10 -6.59 2.49
N ALA A 182 -14.90 -5.70 1.92
CA ALA A 182 -16.28 -5.49 2.35
C ALA A 182 -17.12 -6.78 2.31
N GLU A 183 -16.97 -7.59 1.25
CA GLU A 183 -17.69 -8.86 1.12
C GLU A 183 -17.21 -9.92 2.12
N ILE A 184 -15.91 -9.96 2.49
CA ILE A 184 -15.41 -10.83 3.56
C ILE A 184 -16.13 -10.52 4.88
N TYR A 185 -16.19 -9.25 5.26
CA TYR A 185 -16.87 -8.82 6.48
C TYR A 185 -18.39 -9.06 6.43
N ALA A 186 -19.03 -8.77 5.28
CA ALA A 186 -20.46 -9.05 5.08
C ALA A 186 -20.76 -10.55 5.20
N LYS A 187 -19.90 -11.42 4.66
CA LYS A 187 -20.03 -12.87 4.79
C LYS A 187 -19.94 -13.32 6.25
N ARG A 188 -18.95 -12.83 7.00
CA ARG A 188 -18.82 -13.11 8.45
C ARG A 188 -20.10 -12.75 9.21
N ASP A 189 -20.67 -11.57 8.93
CA ASP A 189 -21.87 -11.10 9.66
C ASP A 189 -23.10 -11.96 9.32
N ARG A 190 -23.25 -12.39 8.06
CA ARG A 190 -24.29 -13.35 7.65
C ARG A 190 -24.14 -14.69 8.37
N ASP A 191 -22.93 -15.20 8.50
CA ASP A 191 -22.66 -16.47 9.15
C ASP A 191 -22.89 -16.40 10.67
N ARG A 192 -22.49 -15.31 11.34
CA ARG A 192 -22.82 -15.03 12.74
C ARG A 192 -24.34 -14.98 12.97
N ALA A 193 -25.09 -14.32 12.09
CA ALA A 193 -26.55 -14.22 12.20
C ALA A 193 -27.25 -15.58 12.04
N LYS A 194 -26.73 -16.47 11.18
CA LYS A 194 -27.25 -17.85 11.01
C LYS A 194 -26.99 -18.70 12.26
N SER A 195 -25.78 -18.68 12.80
CA SER A 195 -25.43 -19.43 14.01
C SER A 195 -26.25 -18.98 15.22
N GLY A 196 -26.47 -17.67 15.38
CA GLY A 196 -27.31 -17.12 16.45
C GLY A 196 -28.80 -17.49 16.33
N LYS A 197 -29.32 -17.69 15.11
CA LYS A 197 -30.68 -18.20 14.89
C LYS A 197 -30.82 -19.68 15.22
N ASN A 198 -29.81 -20.50 14.93
CA ASN A 198 -29.82 -21.92 15.27
C ASN A 198 -29.70 -22.15 16.78
N SER A 199 -28.90 -21.34 17.49
CA SER A 199 -28.79 -21.41 18.95
C SER A 199 -30.05 -20.98 19.70
N LYS A 200 -30.95 -20.21 19.06
CA LYS A 200 -32.25 -19.82 19.65
C LYS A 200 -33.39 -20.79 19.31
N ARG A 201 -33.15 -21.75 18.41
CA ARG A 201 -34.13 -22.76 17.97
C ARG A 201 -33.87 -24.15 18.55
N ALA A 202 -32.68 -24.37 19.13
CA ALA A 202 -32.34 -25.53 19.93
C ALA A 202 -32.64 -25.25 21.41
#